data_AF-A0A1S3SC38-F1
#
_entry.id   AF-A0A1S3SC38-F1
#
_cell.length_a   1.000
_cell.length_b   1.000
_cell.length_c   1.000
_cell.angle_alpha   90.00
_cell.angle_beta   90.00
_cell.angle_gamma   90.00
#
_symmetry.space_group_name_H-M   'P 1'
#
loop_
_entity.id
_entity.type
_entity.pdbx_description
1 polymer ?
#
loop_
_entity_poly.entity_id
_entity_poly.type
_entity_poly.pdbx_seq_one_letter_code
_entity_poly.pdbx_strand_id
1 'polypeptide(L)'
;MDVKTQAEVQLVFNETSTQSVPELTDISDTLKEAVTNPNITFGNLSVDVTTIIVKVPTTNITTTTTAAPVIPTAIITTTTTETTAVALTKVPVVFRSRGETFTSDLSNPSSQAFQSRALLIKTQVEPFYQSAFTSFNSLTVTEFSSGSIINTMNLAFSSSSVPNSKEIGTVLINAAQKIESFNIDPSSVKVNGTAVTSSGVSSKTSLFTAFFLVVLSLLLSSQH
;
A
#
# COMPACT_ATOMS: atom_id res chain seq x y z
N MET A 1 20.02 12.99 -24.21
CA MET A 1 19.96 11.52 -24.29
C MET A 1 18.83 11.09 -23.38
N ASP A 2 17.62 10.96 -23.91
CA ASP A 2 16.47 10.51 -23.12
C ASP A 2 16.68 9.03 -22.77
N VAL A 3 16.92 8.76 -21.49
CA VAL A 3 17.00 7.40 -20.97
C VAL A 3 15.59 6.84 -20.89
N LYS A 4 15.23 5.95 -21.80
CA LYS A 4 13.98 5.19 -21.71
C LYS A 4 14.15 4.10 -20.66
N THR A 5 13.48 4.28 -19.52
CA THR A 5 13.45 3.30 -18.44
C THR A 5 12.45 2.19 -18.79
N GLN A 6 12.88 0.94 -18.67
CA GLN A 6 12.01 -0.24 -18.80
C GLN A 6 11.73 -0.80 -17.41
N ALA A 7 10.48 -1.18 -17.15
CA ALA A 7 10.06 -1.81 -15.90
C ALA A 7 9.39 -3.16 -16.20
N GLU A 8 9.76 -4.20 -15.47
CA GLU A 8 9.11 -5.50 -15.53
C GLU A 8 8.25 -5.68 -14.27
N VAL A 9 6.97 -5.96 -14.47
CA VAL A 9 5.99 -6.13 -13.39
C VAL A 9 5.35 -7.50 -13.54
N GLN A 10 5.30 -8.26 -12.45
CA GLN A 10 4.62 -9.55 -12.42
C GLN A 10 3.17 -9.35 -11.98
N LEU A 11 2.25 -9.93 -12.75
CA LEU A 11 0.83 -9.99 -12.43
C LEU A 11 0.52 -11.39 -11.91
N VAL A 12 0.12 -11.49 -10.65
CA VAL A 12 -0.29 -12.75 -10.03
C VAL A 12 -1.79 -12.72 -9.83
N PHE A 13 -2.50 -13.63 -10.48
CA PHE A 13 -3.93 -13.82 -10.29
C PHE A 13 -4.18 -14.71 -9.08
N ASN A 14 -5.36 -14.60 -8.46
CA ASN A 14 -5.71 -15.40 -7.30
C ASN A 14 -5.74 -16.90 -7.65
N GLU A 15 -4.77 -17.66 -7.13
CA GLU A 15 -4.63 -19.09 -7.36
C GLU A 15 -5.77 -19.93 -6.75
N THR A 16 -6.51 -19.38 -5.78
CA THR A 16 -7.69 -20.06 -5.20
C THR A 16 -8.99 -19.68 -5.92
N SER A 17 -8.94 -18.90 -7.00
CA SER A 17 -10.11 -18.50 -7.77
C SER A 17 -10.61 -19.67 -8.62
N THR A 18 -11.94 -19.83 -8.68
CA THR A 18 -12.59 -20.76 -9.62
C THR A 18 -12.87 -20.11 -10.98
N GLN A 19 -12.59 -18.82 -11.14
CA GLN A 19 -12.72 -18.11 -12.41
C GLN A 19 -11.49 -18.34 -13.28
N SER A 20 -11.69 -18.44 -14.59
CA SER A 20 -10.59 -18.52 -15.56
C SER A 20 -9.69 -17.30 -15.46
N VAL A 21 -8.39 -17.52 -15.67
CA VAL A 21 -7.42 -16.42 -15.79
C VAL A 21 -7.80 -15.56 -17.00
N PRO A 22 -7.75 -14.22 -16.91
CA PRO A 22 -8.04 -13.34 -18.04
C PRO A 22 -7.10 -13.58 -19.23
N GLU A 23 -7.60 -13.38 -20.44
CA GLU A 23 -6.81 -13.46 -21.67
C GLU A 23 -5.73 -12.37 -21.71
N LEU A 24 -4.61 -12.64 -22.40
CA LEU A 24 -3.49 -11.68 -22.47
C LEU A 24 -3.88 -10.36 -23.14
N THR A 25 -4.77 -10.42 -24.12
CA THR A 25 -5.29 -9.23 -24.80
C THR A 25 -6.07 -8.35 -23.83
N ASP A 26 -6.95 -8.96 -23.03
CA ASP A 26 -7.79 -8.25 -22.06
C ASP A 26 -6.94 -7.59 -20.96
N ILE A 27 -5.89 -8.29 -20.51
CA ILE A 27 -4.91 -7.74 -19.56
C ILE A 27 -4.20 -6.54 -20.20
N SER A 28 -3.72 -6.69 -21.44
CA SER A 28 -2.99 -5.62 -22.12
C SER A 28 -3.86 -4.39 -22.37
N ASP A 29 -5.13 -4.57 -22.71
CA ASP A 29 -6.05 -3.48 -23.01
C ASP A 29 -6.50 -2.77 -21.73
N THR A 30 -6.75 -3.52 -20.66
CA THR A 30 -7.02 -2.94 -19.34
C THR A 30 -5.85 -2.07 -18.87
N LEU A 31 -4.60 -2.50 -19.08
CA LEU A 31 -3.42 -1.72 -18.73
C LEU A 31 -3.29 -0.45 -19.58
N LYS A 32 -3.56 -0.54 -20.90
CA LYS A 32 -3.56 0.64 -21.78
C LYS A 32 -4.65 1.64 -21.38
N GLU A 33 -5.85 1.16 -21.05
CA GLU A 33 -6.96 1.99 -20.60
C GLU A 33 -6.63 2.68 -19.27
N ALA A 34 -6.00 1.97 -18.33
CA ALA A 34 -5.56 2.57 -17.07
C ALA A 34 -4.54 3.70 -17.28
N VAL A 35 -3.68 3.59 -18.29
CA VAL A 35 -2.69 4.63 -18.64
C VAL A 35 -3.34 5.84 -19.31
N THR A 36 -4.39 5.65 -20.11
CA THR A 36 -5.12 6.77 -20.76
C THR A 36 -6.23 7.37 -19.90
N ASN A 37 -6.56 6.74 -18.76
CA ASN A 37 -7.62 7.19 -17.88
C ASN A 37 -7.24 8.52 -17.19
N PRO A 38 -7.98 9.62 -17.42
CA PRO A 38 -7.67 10.93 -16.85
C PRO A 38 -7.80 10.98 -15.31
N ASN A 39 -8.46 9.99 -14.69
CA ASN A 39 -8.60 9.89 -13.24
C ASN A 39 -7.43 9.16 -12.57
N ILE A 40 -6.46 8.62 -13.32
CA ILE A 40 -5.27 7.94 -12.81
C ILE A 40 -4.05 8.83 -13.09
N THR A 41 -3.37 9.29 -12.03
CA THR A 41 -2.16 10.13 -12.15
C THR A 41 -0.93 9.33 -11.74
N PHE A 42 0.01 9.12 -12.67
CA PHE A 42 1.30 8.45 -12.42
C PHE A 42 2.42 9.43 -12.01
N GLY A 43 2.07 10.58 -11.42
CA GLY A 43 3.04 11.60 -11.03
C GLY A 43 3.81 12.15 -12.24
N ASN A 44 5.15 12.05 -12.21
CA ASN A 44 6.03 12.44 -13.32
C ASN A 44 6.33 11.31 -14.30
N LEU A 45 5.71 10.13 -14.13
CA LEU A 45 5.89 8.99 -15.02
C LEU A 45 4.96 9.12 -16.23
N SER A 46 5.55 9.17 -17.42
CA SER A 46 4.83 9.07 -18.69
C SER A 46 5.10 7.70 -19.30
N VAL A 47 4.04 6.95 -19.60
CA VAL A 47 4.11 5.60 -20.17
C VAL A 47 3.58 5.65 -21.60
N ASP A 48 4.39 5.18 -22.55
CA ASP A 48 3.95 4.99 -23.93
C ASP A 48 3.11 3.70 -24.02
N VAL A 49 1.81 3.84 -24.22
CA VAL A 49 0.84 2.73 -24.28
C VAL A 49 1.15 1.70 -25.36
N THR A 50 1.88 2.08 -26.41
CA THR A 50 2.27 1.16 -27.50
C THR A 50 3.39 0.20 -27.09
N THR A 51 4.04 0.47 -25.96
CA THR A 51 5.17 -0.31 -25.45
C THR A 51 4.79 -1.34 -24.38
N ILE A 52 3.51 -1.42 -24.00
CA ILE A 52 3.02 -2.39 -23.01
C ILE A 52 2.90 -3.77 -23.66
N ILE A 53 3.72 -4.72 -23.18
CA ILE A 53 3.73 -6.10 -23.65
C ILE A 53 3.45 -7.03 -22.47
N VAL A 54 2.43 -7.88 -22.59
CA VAL A 54 2.10 -8.92 -21.60
C VAL A 54 2.60 -10.26 -22.12
N LYS A 55 3.39 -10.97 -21.31
CA LYS A 55 3.92 -12.30 -21.63
C LYS A 55 3.47 -13.30 -20.58
N VAL A 56 3.10 -14.51 -21.00
CA VAL A 56 3.02 -15.65 -20.08
C VAL A 56 4.43 -16.14 -19.75
N PRO A 57 4.66 -16.69 -18.55
CA PRO A 57 5.90 -17.40 -18.26
C PRO A 57 6.06 -18.58 -19.23
N THR A 58 7.04 -18.49 -20.14
CA THR A 58 7.39 -19.60 -21.03
C THR A 58 8.05 -20.69 -20.18
N THR A 59 7.32 -21.76 -19.87
CA THR A 59 7.94 -22.99 -19.36
C THR A 59 8.32 -23.82 -20.57
N ASN A 60 9.61 -23.94 -20.87
CA ASN A 60 10.09 -24.74 -21.99
C ASN A 60 9.80 -26.23 -21.73
N ILE A 61 8.70 -26.75 -22.28
CA ILE A 61 8.45 -28.20 -22.34
C ILE A 61 8.55 -28.60 -23.81
N THR A 62 9.71 -29.15 -24.20
CA THR A 62 9.98 -29.59 -25.57
C THR A 62 9.80 -31.11 -25.65
N THR A 63 8.74 -31.58 -26.33
CA THR A 63 8.63 -32.97 -26.81
C THR A 63 9.35 -33.09 -28.16
N THR A 64 10.43 -33.88 -28.23
CA THR A 64 11.15 -34.20 -29.48
C THR A 64 11.09 -35.69 -29.80
N THR A 65 10.64 -36.05 -31.00
CA THR A 65 11.09 -37.25 -31.73
C THR A 65 12.05 -36.81 -32.84
N THR A 66 13.29 -37.27 -32.76
CA THR A 66 14.40 -36.95 -33.69
C THR A 66 14.64 -38.10 -34.66
N ALA A 67 14.96 -37.78 -35.91
CA ALA A 67 16.00 -38.48 -36.66
C ALA A 67 16.90 -37.47 -37.39
N ALA A 68 18.22 -37.72 -37.31
CA ALA A 68 19.40 -37.02 -37.86
C ALA A 68 19.98 -35.83 -37.02
N PRO A 69 21.33 -35.70 -36.93
CA PRO A 69 22.03 -35.61 -35.64
C PRO A 69 22.83 -34.32 -35.42
N VAL A 70 22.87 -33.77 -34.20
CA VAL A 70 24.01 -32.95 -33.72
C VAL A 70 24.05 -32.71 -32.18
N ILE A 71 25.27 -32.82 -31.63
CA ILE A 71 25.88 -32.23 -30.40
C ILE A 71 25.45 -32.77 -29.01
N PRO A 72 26.38 -33.03 -28.06
CA PRO A 72 26.11 -33.74 -26.81
C PRO A 72 25.44 -32.82 -25.76
N THR A 73 24.32 -33.26 -25.21
CA THR A 73 23.58 -32.57 -24.13
C THR A 73 24.01 -33.11 -22.76
N ALA A 74 24.44 -32.21 -21.88
CA ALA A 74 24.67 -32.48 -20.47
C ALA A 74 23.33 -32.58 -19.71
N ILE A 75 23.21 -33.63 -18.89
CA ILE A 75 22.09 -33.87 -17.98
C ILE A 75 22.14 -32.86 -16.82
N ILE A 76 21.16 -31.95 -16.74
CA ILE A 76 20.95 -31.05 -15.61
C ILE A 76 19.86 -31.66 -14.72
N THR A 77 20.25 -32.11 -13.54
CA THR A 77 19.32 -32.54 -12.48
C THR A 77 18.69 -31.30 -11.85
N THR A 78 17.41 -31.05 -12.13
CA THR A 78 16.62 -29.99 -11.48
C THR A 78 16.17 -30.45 -10.09
N THR A 79 16.89 -30.00 -9.06
CA THR A 79 16.45 -30.11 -7.67
C THR A 79 15.31 -29.12 -7.44
N THR A 80 14.08 -29.61 -7.34
CA THR A 80 12.92 -28.81 -6.92
C THR A 80 13.01 -28.65 -5.40
N THR A 81 13.24 -27.43 -4.93
CA THR A 81 13.17 -27.10 -3.51
C THR A 81 11.70 -26.92 -3.14
N GLU A 82 11.18 -27.80 -2.28
CA GLU A 82 9.87 -27.57 -1.65
C GLU A 82 9.91 -26.23 -0.92
N THR A 83 9.05 -25.30 -1.32
CA THR A 83 8.89 -24.02 -0.63
C THR A 83 7.90 -24.22 0.50
N THR A 84 8.41 -24.33 1.73
CA THR A 84 7.58 -24.36 2.94
C THR A 84 6.82 -23.03 3.06
N ALA A 85 5.48 -23.07 3.03
CA ALA A 85 4.65 -21.89 3.23
C ALA A 85 4.92 -21.30 4.63
N VAL A 86 5.35 -20.03 4.67
CA VAL A 86 5.62 -19.32 5.92
C VAL A 86 4.29 -19.00 6.60
N ALA A 87 4.10 -19.44 7.84
CA ALA A 87 2.93 -19.10 8.63
C ALA A 87 2.89 -17.57 8.88
N LEU A 88 1.72 -16.96 8.68
CA LEU A 88 1.52 -15.52 8.86
C LEU A 88 0.53 -15.21 10.00
N THR A 89 0.82 -14.17 10.77
CA THR A 89 -0.06 -13.61 11.79
C THR A 89 -0.58 -12.26 11.33
N LYS A 90 -1.90 -12.05 11.39
CA LYS A 90 -2.56 -10.78 11.05
C LYS A 90 -2.73 -9.91 12.29
N VAL A 91 -2.27 -8.68 12.21
CA VAL A 91 -2.39 -7.68 13.28
C VAL A 91 -3.30 -6.53 12.80
N PRO A 92 -4.51 -6.38 13.36
CA PRO A 92 -5.39 -5.27 13.05
C PRO A 92 -4.82 -3.94 13.57
N VAL A 93 -4.84 -2.94 12.70
CA VAL A 93 -4.49 -1.55 12.96
C VAL A 93 -5.65 -0.66 12.54
N VAL A 94 -6.01 0.28 13.41
CA VAL A 94 -7.10 1.23 13.18
C VAL A 94 -6.56 2.65 13.30
N PHE A 95 -6.96 3.54 12.39
CA PHE A 95 -6.70 4.97 12.49
C PHE A 95 -7.83 5.78 11.84
N ARG A 96 -7.97 7.03 12.25
CA ARG A 96 -8.95 7.97 11.70
C ARG A 96 -8.29 8.90 10.71
N SER A 97 -8.96 9.12 9.59
CA SER A 97 -8.64 10.17 8.63
C SER A 97 -9.48 11.40 8.93
N ARG A 98 -8.97 12.26 9.82
CA ARG A 98 -9.71 13.41 10.34
C ARG A 98 -9.92 14.45 9.22
N GLY A 99 -11.17 14.93 9.09
CA GLY A 99 -11.55 15.93 8.10
C GLY A 99 -12.00 15.35 6.76
N GLU A 100 -11.79 14.05 6.51
CA GLU A 100 -12.36 13.36 5.36
C GLU A 100 -13.82 12.99 5.62
N THR A 101 -14.64 13.03 4.55
CA THR A 101 -16.07 12.71 4.59
C THR A 101 -16.28 11.24 4.27
N PHE A 102 -16.97 10.53 5.16
CA PHE A 102 -17.41 9.17 4.89
C PHE A 102 -18.64 9.17 3.98
N THR A 103 -18.59 8.38 2.90
CA THR A 103 -19.74 8.07 2.05
C THR A 103 -20.15 6.62 2.26
N SER A 104 -21.42 6.30 2.02
CA SER A 104 -21.93 4.92 2.18
C SER A 104 -21.16 3.91 1.34
N ASP A 105 -20.67 4.29 0.16
CA ASP A 105 -19.92 3.40 -0.73
C ASP A 105 -18.64 2.86 -0.09
N LEU A 106 -18.04 3.60 0.86
CA LEU A 106 -16.88 3.15 1.63
C LEU A 106 -17.21 1.99 2.58
N SER A 107 -18.47 1.68 2.84
CA SER A 107 -18.85 0.48 3.61
C SER A 107 -18.94 -0.79 2.74
N ASN A 108 -18.85 -0.66 1.42
CA ASN A 108 -18.98 -1.78 0.48
C ASN A 108 -17.60 -2.11 -0.13
N PRO A 109 -16.95 -3.23 0.24
CA PRO A 109 -15.65 -3.65 -0.31
C PRO A 109 -15.60 -3.80 -1.83
N SER A 110 -16.75 -4.02 -2.48
CA SER A 110 -16.85 -4.14 -3.93
C SER A 110 -17.04 -2.80 -4.65
N SER A 111 -17.21 -1.69 -3.92
CA SER A 111 -17.35 -0.37 -4.54
C SER A 111 -16.02 0.19 -5.02
N GLN A 112 -16.08 1.03 -6.05
CA GLN A 112 -14.90 1.76 -6.53
C GLN A 112 -14.31 2.66 -5.42
N ALA A 113 -15.17 3.34 -4.64
CA ALA A 113 -14.74 4.20 -3.55
C ALA A 113 -13.92 3.43 -2.50
N PHE A 114 -14.36 2.24 -2.11
CA PHE A 114 -13.62 1.38 -1.19
C PHE A 114 -12.28 0.96 -1.80
N GLN A 115 -12.29 0.42 -3.02
CA GLN A 115 -11.09 -0.12 -3.67
C GLN A 115 -10.03 0.96 -3.90
N SER A 116 -10.42 2.13 -4.42
CA SER A 116 -9.51 3.26 -4.64
C SER A 116 -8.89 3.73 -3.32
N ARG A 117 -9.69 3.81 -2.25
CA ARG A 117 -9.19 4.25 -0.96
C ARG A 117 -8.33 3.20 -0.27
N ALA A 118 -8.68 1.93 -0.38
CA ALA A 118 -7.87 0.80 0.11
C ALA A 118 -6.51 0.75 -0.59
N LEU A 119 -6.49 0.94 -1.92
CA LEU A 119 -5.26 1.02 -2.70
C LEU A 119 -4.42 2.23 -2.29
N LEU A 120 -5.03 3.41 -2.13
CA LEU A 120 -4.33 4.62 -1.67
C LEU A 120 -3.63 4.39 -0.33
N ILE A 121 -4.34 3.83 0.66
CA ILE A 121 -3.75 3.52 1.97
C ILE A 121 -2.62 2.50 1.82
N LYS A 122 -2.85 1.41 1.08
CA LYS A 122 -1.83 0.38 0.88
C LYS A 122 -0.57 0.96 0.26
N THR A 123 -0.67 1.65 -0.87
CA THR A 123 0.48 2.20 -1.60
C THR A 123 1.29 3.18 -0.75
N GLN A 124 0.63 4.00 0.05
CA GLN A 124 1.31 5.03 0.84
C GLN A 124 1.86 4.49 2.17
N VAL A 125 1.20 3.51 2.79
CA VAL A 125 1.55 3.04 4.15
C VAL A 125 2.49 1.82 4.11
N GLU A 126 2.32 0.93 3.14
CA GLU A 126 3.09 -0.32 3.05
C GLU A 126 4.61 -0.13 3.04
N PRO A 127 5.20 0.85 2.31
CA PRO A 127 6.64 1.07 2.31
C PRO A 127 7.24 1.36 3.69
N PHE A 128 6.47 2.01 4.57
CA PHE A 128 6.92 2.30 5.94
C PHE A 128 7.03 1.03 6.79
N TYR A 129 6.11 0.08 6.62
CA TYR A 129 6.14 -1.20 7.32
C TYR A 129 7.18 -2.15 6.75
N GLN A 130 7.33 -2.21 5.42
CA GLN A 130 8.40 -2.95 4.75
C GLN A 130 9.79 -2.50 5.22
N SER A 131 9.99 -1.18 5.35
CA SER A 131 11.27 -0.63 5.82
C SER A 131 11.50 -0.87 7.32
N ALA A 132 10.44 -0.92 8.13
CA ALA A 132 10.57 -1.03 9.58
C ALA A 132 10.73 -2.48 10.06
N PHE A 133 10.16 -3.46 9.34
CA PHE A 133 10.10 -4.84 9.79
C PHE A 133 10.41 -5.81 8.65
N THR A 134 11.49 -6.57 8.79
CA THR A 134 11.84 -7.65 7.85
C THR A 134 10.84 -8.80 7.87
N SER A 135 10.07 -8.94 8.96
CA SER A 135 9.00 -9.93 9.07
C SER A 135 7.68 -9.49 8.44
N PHE A 136 7.57 -8.23 7.98
CA PHE A 136 6.37 -7.74 7.31
C PHE A 136 6.16 -8.46 5.97
N ASN A 137 4.94 -8.89 5.72
CA ASN A 137 4.55 -9.60 4.50
C ASN A 137 3.57 -8.80 3.64
N SER A 138 2.51 -8.24 4.23
CA SER A 138 1.48 -7.52 3.46
C SER A 138 0.59 -6.62 4.32
N LEU A 139 -0.01 -5.61 3.67
CA LEU A 139 -1.07 -4.77 4.24
C LEU A 139 -2.36 -4.99 3.44
N THR A 140 -3.46 -5.25 4.14
CA THR A 140 -4.80 -5.34 3.56
C THR A 140 -5.77 -4.46 4.32
N VAL A 141 -6.42 -3.50 3.65
CA VAL A 141 -7.50 -2.72 4.25
C VAL A 141 -8.78 -3.56 4.27
N THR A 142 -9.43 -3.66 5.41
CA THR A 142 -10.56 -4.57 5.61
C THR A 142 -11.89 -3.86 5.79
N GLU A 143 -11.89 -2.62 6.29
CA GLU A 143 -13.13 -1.90 6.60
C GLU A 143 -12.91 -0.39 6.61
N PHE A 144 -13.95 0.34 6.20
CA PHE A 144 -14.12 1.75 6.54
C PHE A 144 -15.44 1.98 7.25
N SER A 145 -15.45 2.87 8.24
CA SER A 145 -16.66 3.24 8.97
C SER A 145 -16.72 4.74 9.29
N SER A 146 -17.89 5.19 9.73
CA SER A 146 -18.21 6.59 9.98
C SER A 146 -17.58 7.15 11.27
N GLY A 147 -17.17 8.42 11.24
CA GLY A 147 -16.54 9.13 12.36
C GLY A 147 -15.43 10.09 11.88
N SER A 148 -15.68 10.84 10.80
CA SER A 148 -14.75 10.97 9.65
C SER A 148 -14.59 9.62 8.96
N ILE A 149 -13.50 9.33 8.24
CA ILE A 149 -13.26 7.96 7.77
C ILE A 149 -12.40 7.22 8.80
N ILE A 150 -12.98 6.22 9.46
CA ILE A 150 -12.22 5.27 10.28
C ILE A 150 -11.71 4.15 9.38
N ASN A 151 -10.41 3.88 9.44
CA ASN A 151 -9.71 2.93 8.60
C ASN A 151 -9.35 1.72 9.45
N THR A 152 -9.72 0.52 9.01
CA THR A 152 -9.24 -0.73 9.61
C THR A 152 -8.43 -1.49 8.57
N MET A 153 -7.20 -1.85 8.92
CA MET A 153 -6.31 -2.65 8.09
C MET A 153 -5.68 -3.78 8.88
N ASN A 154 -5.35 -4.86 8.21
CA ASN A 154 -4.55 -5.96 8.74
C ASN A 154 -3.15 -5.92 8.15
N LEU A 155 -2.16 -5.94 9.04
CA LEU A 155 -0.76 -6.17 8.68
C LEU A 155 -0.45 -7.64 8.89
N ALA A 156 0.04 -8.33 7.86
CA ALA A 156 0.52 -9.70 7.98
C ALA A 156 2.02 -9.69 8.26
N PHE A 157 2.43 -10.43 9.29
CA PHE A 157 3.84 -10.66 9.62
C PHE A 157 4.13 -12.17 9.64
N SER A 158 5.37 -12.57 9.39
CA SER A 158 5.84 -13.92 9.68
C SER A 158 5.56 -14.27 11.15
N SER A 159 4.84 -15.36 11.40
CA SER A 159 4.40 -15.76 12.75
C SER A 159 5.56 -16.04 13.71
N SER A 160 6.76 -16.32 13.19
CA SER A 160 7.98 -16.49 13.97
C SER A 160 8.55 -15.18 14.53
N SER A 161 8.08 -14.02 14.06
CA SER A 161 8.61 -12.71 14.45
C SER A 161 7.58 -11.60 14.25
N VAL A 162 6.54 -11.60 15.10
CA VAL A 162 5.52 -10.54 15.10
C VAL A 162 6.00 -9.38 15.98
N PRO A 163 6.18 -8.16 15.45
CA PRO A 163 6.56 -6.99 16.26
C PRO A 163 5.49 -6.65 17.30
N ASN A 164 5.86 -5.95 18.37
CA ASN A 164 4.88 -5.60 19.40
C ASN A 164 4.00 -4.41 18.98
N SER A 165 2.81 -4.29 19.59
CA SER A 165 1.82 -3.28 19.21
C SER A 165 2.33 -1.84 19.28
N LYS A 166 3.24 -1.52 20.20
CA LYS A 166 3.82 -0.17 20.34
C LYS A 166 4.73 0.16 19.16
N GLU A 167 5.55 -0.79 18.71
CA GLU A 167 6.40 -0.64 17.53
C GLU A 167 5.55 -0.45 16.27
N ILE A 168 4.56 -1.32 16.07
CA ILE A 168 3.65 -1.27 14.92
C ILE A 168 2.92 0.07 14.83
N GLY A 169 2.38 0.56 15.94
CA GLY A 169 1.67 1.84 15.96
C GLY A 169 2.60 3.03 15.78
N THR A 170 3.83 2.97 16.31
CA THR A 170 4.83 4.04 16.17
C THR A 170 5.22 4.24 14.70
N VAL A 171 5.33 3.17 13.91
CA VAL A 171 5.59 3.27 12.46
C VAL A 171 4.51 4.10 11.76
N LEU A 172 3.23 3.80 12.00
CA LEU A 172 2.13 4.55 11.40
C LEU A 172 2.08 6.01 11.86
N ILE A 173 2.32 6.26 13.14
CA ILE A 173 2.37 7.62 13.71
C ILE A 173 3.48 8.45 13.04
N ASN A 174 4.65 7.86 12.81
CA ASN A 174 5.74 8.55 12.13
C ASN A 174 5.47 8.72 10.63
N ALA A 175 4.83 7.73 10.00
CA ALA A 175 4.42 7.80 8.59
C ALA A 175 3.39 8.92 8.35
N ALA A 176 2.51 9.20 9.31
CA ALA A 176 1.51 10.26 9.24
C ALA A 176 2.10 11.66 8.98
N GLN A 177 3.37 11.90 9.34
CA GLN A 177 4.06 13.17 9.06
C GLN A 177 4.64 13.28 7.65
N LYS A 178 4.60 12.19 6.88
CA LYS A 178 5.21 12.08 5.54
C LYS A 178 4.19 11.82 4.43
N ILE A 179 2.98 11.38 4.80
CA ILE A 179 1.90 11.08 3.88
C ILE A 179 1.04 12.33 3.73
N GLU A 180 1.00 12.87 2.50
CA GLU A 180 0.22 14.08 2.17
C GLU A 180 -1.07 13.78 1.40
N SER A 181 -1.23 12.55 0.88
CA SER A 181 -2.35 12.19 -0.01
C SER A 181 -3.65 11.86 0.71
N PHE A 182 -3.61 11.62 2.01
CA PHE A 182 -4.77 11.48 2.88
C PHE A 182 -4.36 11.74 4.33
N ASN A 183 -5.34 11.96 5.20
CA ASN A 183 -5.08 12.31 6.58
C ASN A 183 -4.92 11.05 7.44
N ILE A 184 -3.93 11.05 8.31
CA ILE A 184 -3.81 10.10 9.42
C ILE A 184 -3.78 10.91 10.70
N ASP A 185 -4.79 10.78 11.55
CA ASP A 185 -4.80 11.36 12.89
C ASP A 185 -3.93 10.47 13.81
N PRO A 186 -2.70 10.89 14.18
CA PRO A 186 -1.79 10.03 14.92
C PRO A 186 -2.30 9.70 16.32
N SER A 187 -3.19 10.53 16.89
CA SER A 187 -3.79 10.30 18.20
C SER A 187 -4.87 9.21 18.20
N SER A 188 -5.33 8.79 17.03
CA SER A 188 -6.39 7.79 16.85
C SER A 188 -5.86 6.37 16.62
N VAL A 189 -4.55 6.20 16.50
CA VAL A 189 -3.93 4.93 16.13
C VAL A 189 -4.16 3.88 17.23
N LYS A 190 -4.72 2.74 16.83
CA LYS A 190 -4.87 1.56 17.68
C LYS A 190 -4.28 0.34 16.99
N VAL A 191 -3.66 -0.54 17.76
CA VAL A 191 -3.15 -1.84 17.30
C VAL A 191 -3.73 -2.91 18.23
N ASN A 192 -4.34 -3.97 17.68
CA ASN A 192 -5.08 -4.96 18.46
C ASN A 192 -6.10 -4.33 19.43
N GLY A 193 -6.79 -3.28 18.98
CA GLY A 193 -7.78 -2.54 19.77
C GLY A 193 -7.19 -1.63 20.87
N THR A 194 -5.88 -1.67 21.11
CA THR A 194 -5.20 -0.85 22.13
C THR A 194 -4.67 0.43 21.53
N ALA A 195 -4.94 1.58 22.16
CA ALA A 195 -4.42 2.87 21.73
C ALA A 195 -2.89 2.93 21.84
N VAL A 196 -2.24 3.41 20.79
CA VAL A 196 -0.80 3.62 20.75
C VAL A 196 -0.52 5.11 20.71
N THR A 197 0.20 5.60 21.71
CA THR A 197 0.76 6.96 21.71
C THR A 197 2.25 6.84 21.38
N SER A 198 2.82 7.66 20.49
CA SER A 198 4.29 7.74 20.42
C SER A 198 4.76 8.78 21.45
N SER A 199 5.68 8.38 22.32
CA SER A 199 6.38 9.32 23.20
C SER A 199 7.43 10.03 22.35
N GLY A 200 7.04 10.99 21.51
CA GLY A 200 8.02 11.60 20.61
C GLY A 200 7.56 12.61 19.56
N VAL A 201 6.26 12.80 19.34
CA VAL A 201 5.82 13.94 18.51
C VAL A 201 5.61 15.14 19.42
N SER A 202 6.66 15.97 19.56
CA SER A 202 6.46 17.37 19.91
C SER A 202 5.62 17.98 18.80
N SER A 203 4.30 17.97 18.97
CA SER A 203 3.43 18.83 18.19
C SER A 203 3.91 20.24 18.51
N LYS A 204 4.58 20.88 17.54
CA LYS A 204 4.81 22.33 17.57
C LYS A 204 3.47 23.02 17.47
N THR A 205 2.69 22.96 18.54
CA THR A 205 1.61 23.88 18.80
C THR A 205 2.30 25.21 19.04
N SER A 206 2.33 26.03 17.99
CA SER A 206 2.79 27.40 18.07
C SER A 206 1.92 28.10 19.10
N LEU A 207 2.44 28.30 20.31
CA LEU A 207 1.79 28.96 21.43
C LEU A 207 1.77 30.49 21.24
N PHE A 208 1.47 30.96 20.03
CA PHE A 208 1.45 32.38 19.68
C PHE A 208 0.02 32.87 19.39
N THR A 209 -0.87 32.76 20.38
CA THR A 209 -2.09 33.59 20.41
C THR A 209 -2.42 34.18 21.79
N ALA A 210 -1.69 33.83 22.85
CA ALA A 210 -1.92 34.43 24.17
C ALA A 210 -1.37 35.86 24.31
N PHE A 211 -0.45 36.31 23.46
CA PHE A 211 0.14 37.64 23.58
C PHE A 211 -0.69 38.76 22.93
N PHE A 212 -1.59 38.48 21.99
CA PHE A 212 -2.37 39.54 21.31
C PHE A 212 -3.49 40.15 22.19
N LEU A 213 -4.02 39.43 23.17
CA LEU A 213 -5.07 39.95 24.05
C LEU A 213 -4.52 40.83 25.20
N VAL A 214 -3.28 40.61 25.62
CA VAL A 214 -2.66 41.41 26.70
C VAL A 214 -2.22 42.78 26.19
N VAL A 215 -1.68 42.88 24.97
CA VAL A 215 -1.25 44.18 24.41
C VAL A 215 -2.46 45.05 24.03
N LEU A 216 -3.58 44.47 23.57
CA LEU A 216 -4.80 45.23 23.29
C LEU A 216 -5.38 45.85 24.57
N SER A 217 -5.31 45.13 25.69
CA SER A 217 -5.76 45.60 27.00
C SER A 217 -4.90 46.75 27.56
N LEU A 218 -3.60 46.73 27.26
CA LEU A 218 -2.67 47.82 27.62
C LEU A 218 -2.80 49.05 26.71
N LEU A 219 -3.08 48.85 25.42
CA LEU A 219 -3.30 49.95 24.47
C LEU A 219 -4.63 50.67 24.70
N LEU A 220 -5.66 49.96 25.16
CA LEU A 220 -6.95 50.54 25.54
C LEU A 220 -6.92 51.25 26.91
N SER A 221 -6.01 50.87 27.82
CA SER A 221 -5.86 51.53 29.12
C SER A 221 -5.13 52.87 29.07
N SER A 222 -4.44 53.21 27.98
CA SER A 222 -3.70 54.48 27.86
C SER A 222 -4.48 55.61 27.17
N GLN A 223 -5.77 55.40 26.86
CA GLN A 223 -6.65 56.39 26.22
C GLN A 223 -7.63 57.10 27.18
N HIS A 224 -7.33 57.15 28.49
CA HIS A 224 -8.07 58.00 29.43
C HIS A 224 -7.14 58.62 30.47
#